data_AF-A0A9W7FWT7-F1
#
_entry.id   AF-A0A9W7FWT7-F1
#
_cell.length_a   1.000
_cell.length_b   1.000
_cell.length_c   1.000
_cell.angle_alpha   90.00
_cell.angle_beta   90.00
_cell.angle_gamma   90.00
#
_symmetry.space_group_name_H-M   'P 1'
#
loop_
_entity.id
_entity.type
_entity.pdbx_description
1 polymer ?
#
loop_
_entity_poly.entity_id
_entity_poly.type
_entity_poly.pdbx_seq_one_letter_code
_entity_poly.pdbx_strand_id
1 'polypeptide(L)'
;MDSQSEVPSSHNSSETTNVPVSNWDDLTEGQQLCIGWAVNKDWDLIKGYAKEHGPEVLLEVCSRFVDEGWTIASVLTKASQHDNVEMVKLTLEAGFDNKAAMYMAAGMSMKDSDNSTILRLLLEHGLDPNMDLGVEGLVDSIFPNFLTAAVIFGHIDQAIALLDHGANVNKTVVIPSGHVLSPLAFTVKCGAHDMCRLFLSRGAILTTNDVLHLFRQCLGACKGLHPKLSRDVAVKMFTTFLHLGKPDSDVVRDKFNTFNPSYRDPTITNITKHYLQGRPFCCFVCEALTAKSRDKLHMCPCRTVAYCSRDCQLKHWREHKVQCTGPLNERGESEAMVKKRSKTGKGTKGGEADVGVEEGAGAGVAEGAGATGKNGKKGKKGKKGKNSRGKKK
;
A
#
# COMPACT_ATOMS: atom_id res chain seq x y z
N MET A 1 56.83 40.11 12.74
CA MET A 1 56.23 40.97 11.69
C MET A 1 55.37 40.06 10.79
N ASP A 2 54.42 39.32 11.35
CA ASP A 2 53.12 39.73 11.92
C ASP A 2 52.05 40.08 10.90
N SER A 3 50.85 39.58 11.21
CA SER A 3 49.50 39.94 10.72
C SER A 3 48.95 39.02 9.63
N GLN A 4 48.25 37.93 9.99
CA GLN A 4 46.83 37.84 10.41
C GLN A 4 45.83 38.33 9.36
N SER A 5 44.97 37.42 8.89
CA SER A 5 43.52 37.64 8.93
C SER A 5 42.81 36.28 9.06
N GLU A 6 42.16 36.11 10.20
CA GLU A 6 41.27 35.01 10.56
C GLU A 6 39.86 35.29 10.00
N VAL A 7 39.18 34.24 9.55
CA VAL A 7 37.71 34.18 9.55
C VAL A 7 37.32 32.79 10.07
N PRO A 8 36.66 32.65 11.22
CA PRO A 8 36.25 31.35 11.73
C PRO A 8 34.92 30.94 11.09
N SER A 9 34.95 29.88 10.28
CA SER A 9 33.75 29.18 9.83
C SER A 9 33.35 28.16 10.89
N SER A 10 32.33 28.52 11.67
CA SER A 10 31.66 27.65 12.64
C SER A 10 30.97 26.48 11.93
N HIS A 11 31.65 25.34 11.83
CA HIS A 11 30.97 24.08 11.58
C HIS A 11 30.32 23.63 12.89
N ASN A 12 29.02 23.92 12.99
CA ASN A 12 28.14 23.24 13.95
C ASN A 12 28.20 21.74 13.64
N SER A 13 28.93 21.03 14.49
CA SER A 13 28.90 19.58 14.61
C SER A 13 27.47 19.16 14.91
N SER A 14 26.79 18.60 13.91
CA SER A 14 25.56 17.87 14.14
C SER A 14 25.89 16.68 15.05
N GLU A 15 25.32 16.68 16.24
CA GLU A 15 25.33 15.55 17.18
C GLU A 15 24.81 14.29 16.46
N THR A 16 25.74 13.48 15.95
CA THR A 16 25.48 12.09 15.63
C THR A 16 25.29 11.38 16.96
N THR A 17 24.09 10.84 17.18
CA THR A 17 23.79 9.96 18.31
C THR A 17 24.70 8.74 18.26
N ASN A 18 25.88 8.84 18.87
CA ASN A 18 26.81 7.75 19.07
C ASN A 18 26.14 6.75 20.02
N VAL A 19 25.57 5.68 19.47
CA VAL A 19 25.30 4.47 20.24
C VAL A 19 26.66 3.94 20.72
N PRO A 20 26.87 3.69 22.02
CA PRO A 20 28.17 3.23 22.52
C PRO A 20 28.43 1.84 21.95
N VAL A 21 29.47 1.72 21.12
CA VAL A 21 29.98 0.44 20.64
C VAL A 21 31.40 0.33 21.16
N SER A 22 31.61 -0.64 22.05
CA SER A 22 32.89 -0.90 22.69
C SER A 22 33.88 -1.51 21.70
N ASN A 23 35.16 -1.13 21.81
CA ASN A 23 36.21 -1.88 21.13
C ASN A 23 36.40 -3.24 21.81
N TRP A 24 37.02 -4.21 21.14
CA TRP A 24 37.20 -5.55 21.73
C TRP A 24 37.91 -5.47 23.10
N ASP A 25 38.90 -4.60 23.23
CA ASP A 25 39.70 -4.42 24.44
C ASP A 25 38.95 -3.74 25.60
N ASP A 26 37.80 -3.11 25.33
CA ASP A 26 36.97 -2.44 26.35
C ASP A 26 36.02 -3.43 27.05
N LEU A 27 35.89 -4.65 26.52
CA LEU A 27 35.04 -5.70 27.07
C LEU A 27 35.71 -6.41 28.25
N THR A 28 34.89 -6.87 29.19
CA THR A 28 35.39 -7.80 30.22
C THR A 28 35.85 -9.12 29.60
N GLU A 29 36.79 -9.81 30.25
CA GLU A 29 37.26 -11.13 29.80
C GLU A 29 36.10 -12.11 29.59
N GLY A 30 35.10 -12.10 30.49
CA GLY A 30 33.91 -12.93 30.37
C GLY A 30 33.07 -12.64 29.12
N GLN A 31 32.90 -11.35 28.77
CA GLN A 31 32.20 -10.95 27.55
C GLN A 31 32.98 -11.33 26.28
N GLN A 32 34.30 -11.12 26.27
CA GLN A 32 35.15 -11.54 25.15
C GLN A 32 35.07 -13.05 24.92
N LEU A 33 35.14 -13.85 26.00
CA LEU A 33 35.01 -15.30 25.95
C LEU A 33 33.63 -15.71 25.41
N CYS A 34 32.54 -15.14 25.94
CA CYS A 34 31.19 -15.47 25.49
C CYS A 34 30.98 -15.14 23.99
N ILE A 35 31.48 -14.00 23.51
CA ILE A 35 31.42 -13.66 22.08
C ILE A 35 32.28 -14.62 21.26
N GLY A 36 33.48 -14.98 21.72
CA GLY A 36 34.35 -15.95 21.07
C GLY A 36 33.73 -17.34 20.95
N TRP A 37 33.17 -17.86 22.03
CA TRP A 37 32.42 -19.12 22.05
C TRP A 37 31.19 -19.08 21.16
N ALA A 38 30.51 -17.94 21.05
CA ALA A 38 29.34 -17.80 20.19
C ALA A 38 29.72 -17.89 18.70
N VAL A 39 30.92 -17.45 18.32
CA VAL A 39 31.47 -17.63 16.95
C VAL A 39 31.71 -19.12 16.66
N ASN A 40 32.17 -19.88 17.65
CA ASN A 40 32.45 -21.31 17.52
C ASN A 40 31.22 -22.20 17.79
N LYS A 41 30.10 -21.60 18.20
CA LYS A 41 28.84 -22.26 18.58
C LYS A 41 28.94 -23.11 19.86
N ASP A 42 29.83 -22.73 20.78
CA ASP A 42 30.02 -23.40 22.07
C ASP A 42 28.94 -22.94 23.09
N TRP A 43 27.67 -23.17 22.75
CA TRP A 43 26.52 -22.63 23.49
C TRP A 43 26.42 -23.15 24.93
N ASP A 44 26.78 -24.41 25.17
CA ASP A 44 26.76 -24.98 26.51
C ASP A 44 27.83 -24.36 27.42
N LEU A 45 28.97 -23.96 26.84
CA LEU A 45 30.03 -23.27 27.58
C LEU A 45 29.58 -21.86 27.98
N ILE A 46 28.93 -21.14 27.06
CA ILE A 46 28.31 -19.84 27.35
C ILE A 46 27.27 -19.98 28.47
N LYS A 47 26.37 -20.96 28.37
CA LYS A 47 25.33 -21.21 29.41
C LYS A 47 25.96 -21.53 30.77
N GLY A 48 26.99 -22.38 30.80
CA GLY A 48 27.71 -22.72 32.02
C GLY A 48 28.36 -21.49 32.65
N TYR A 49 29.06 -20.70 31.84
CA TYR A 49 29.78 -19.52 32.29
C TYR A 49 28.83 -18.41 32.78
N ALA A 50 27.74 -18.12 32.07
CA ALA A 50 26.74 -17.15 32.50
C ALA A 50 26.03 -17.58 33.80
N LYS A 51 25.87 -18.89 34.03
CA LYS A 51 25.33 -19.40 35.30
C LYS A 51 26.29 -19.22 36.47
N GLU A 52 27.60 -19.31 36.23
CA GLU A 52 28.64 -19.16 37.27
C GLU A 52 28.95 -17.69 37.57
N HIS A 53 29.04 -16.85 36.54
CA HIS A 53 29.54 -15.48 36.63
C HIS A 53 28.46 -14.40 36.51
N GLY A 54 27.21 -14.78 36.26
CA GLY A 54 26.08 -13.88 36.09
C GLY A 54 25.73 -13.61 34.62
N PRO A 55 24.46 -13.29 34.31
CA PRO A 55 24.00 -13.06 32.94
C PRO A 55 24.61 -11.81 32.27
N GLU A 56 25.23 -10.92 33.03
CA GLU A 56 25.88 -9.69 32.55
C GLU A 56 26.99 -9.96 31.54
N VAL A 57 27.59 -11.16 31.56
CA VAL A 57 28.59 -11.60 30.57
C VAL A 57 28.03 -11.73 29.16
N LEU A 58 26.70 -11.77 29.01
CA LEU A 58 25.99 -11.80 27.73
C LEU A 58 25.68 -10.40 27.20
N LEU A 59 25.79 -9.38 28.06
CA LEU A 59 25.35 -8.02 27.82
C LEU A 59 26.50 -7.17 27.31
N GLU A 60 26.88 -7.32 26.03
CA GLU A 60 27.69 -6.32 25.34
C GLU A 60 27.78 -6.57 23.83
N VAL A 61 28.27 -5.55 23.11
CA VAL A 61 28.58 -5.61 21.68
C VAL A 61 30.02 -5.21 21.40
N CYS A 62 30.62 -5.79 20.37
CA CYS A 62 31.90 -5.35 19.84
C CYS A 62 31.79 -5.00 18.36
N SER A 63 32.45 -3.93 17.93
CA SER A 63 32.63 -3.64 16.51
C SER A 63 33.79 -4.45 15.96
N ARG A 64 33.58 -5.16 14.85
CA ARG A 64 34.65 -5.84 14.11
C ARG A 64 34.60 -5.43 12.65
N PHE A 65 35.74 -4.94 12.15
CA PHE A 65 35.92 -4.68 10.74
C PHE A 65 36.20 -5.99 10.00
N VAL A 66 35.31 -6.41 9.10
CA VAL A 66 35.41 -7.64 8.30
C VAL A 66 35.05 -7.29 6.86
N ASP A 67 35.87 -7.70 5.89
CA ASP A 67 35.63 -7.54 4.45
C ASP A 67 35.13 -6.14 4.05
N GLU A 68 35.88 -5.10 4.45
CA GLU A 68 35.61 -3.69 4.16
C GLU A 68 34.36 -3.09 4.83
N GLY A 69 33.75 -3.78 5.80
CA GLY A 69 32.58 -3.31 6.55
C GLY A 69 32.69 -3.49 8.07
N TRP A 70 32.05 -2.60 8.82
CA TRP A 70 31.87 -2.75 10.27
C TRP A 70 30.72 -3.72 10.56
N THR A 71 30.97 -4.73 11.38
CA THR A 71 29.95 -5.67 11.86
C THR A 71 29.83 -5.60 13.38
N ILE A 72 28.60 -5.56 13.88
CA ILE A 72 28.31 -5.61 15.32
C ILE A 72 28.23 -7.09 15.72
N ALA A 73 29.19 -7.54 16.52
CA ALA A 73 29.22 -8.89 17.06
C ALA A 73 28.80 -8.90 18.54
N SER A 74 27.90 -9.82 18.88
CA SER A 74 27.45 -10.11 20.24
C SER A 74 26.99 -11.57 20.31
N VAL A 75 26.74 -12.07 21.52
CA VAL A 75 26.06 -13.36 21.70
C VAL A 75 24.72 -13.36 20.96
N LEU A 76 23.95 -12.26 21.05
CA LEU A 76 22.65 -12.13 20.38
C LEU A 76 22.75 -12.24 18.84
N THR A 77 23.66 -11.50 18.21
CA THR A 77 23.78 -11.52 16.74
C THR A 77 24.28 -12.88 16.23
N LYS A 78 25.18 -13.54 16.97
CA LYS A 78 25.66 -14.90 16.61
C LYS A 78 24.62 -15.98 16.85
N ALA A 79 23.89 -15.93 17.96
CA ALA A 79 22.77 -16.83 18.21
C ALA A 79 21.70 -16.69 17.12
N SER A 80 21.36 -15.46 16.72
CA SER A 80 20.39 -15.19 15.65
C SER A 80 20.85 -15.66 14.29
N GLN A 81 22.14 -15.49 13.96
CA GLN A 81 22.74 -16.01 12.73
C GLN A 81 22.68 -17.54 12.62
N HIS A 82 22.69 -18.24 13.76
CA HIS A 82 22.71 -19.70 13.84
C HIS A 82 21.37 -20.30 14.26
N ASP A 83 20.30 -19.51 14.23
CA ASP A 83 18.95 -19.92 14.62
C ASP A 83 18.87 -20.57 16.02
N ASN A 84 19.70 -20.10 16.96
CA ASN A 84 19.69 -20.57 18.33
C ASN A 84 18.68 -19.76 19.16
N VAL A 85 17.40 -20.14 19.06
CA VAL A 85 16.29 -19.52 19.79
C VAL A 85 16.49 -19.52 21.30
N GLU A 86 17.05 -20.59 21.87
CA GLU A 86 17.31 -20.70 23.32
C GLU A 86 18.32 -19.63 23.76
N MET A 87 19.43 -19.49 23.04
CA MET A 87 20.45 -18.50 23.36
C MET A 87 19.97 -17.06 23.12
N VAL A 88 19.18 -16.81 22.08
CA VAL A 88 18.52 -15.51 21.88
C VAL A 88 17.64 -15.18 23.09
N LYS A 89 16.79 -16.12 23.51
CA LYS A 89 15.91 -15.93 24.66
C LYS A 89 16.70 -15.66 25.94
N LEU A 90 17.73 -16.45 26.24
CA LEU A 90 18.59 -16.24 27.41
C LEU A 90 19.27 -14.86 27.41
N THR A 91 19.76 -14.42 26.24
CA THR A 91 20.42 -13.12 26.10
C THR A 91 19.43 -11.97 26.31
N LEU A 92 18.20 -12.10 25.79
CA LEU A 92 17.16 -11.08 25.98
C LEU A 92 16.63 -11.06 27.43
N GLU A 93 16.44 -12.23 28.06
CA GLU A 93 16.04 -12.35 29.48
C GLU A 93 17.10 -11.81 30.44
N ALA A 94 18.38 -11.81 30.03
CA ALA A 94 19.47 -11.15 30.74
C ALA A 94 19.36 -9.61 30.73
N GLY A 95 18.49 -9.02 29.92
CA GLY A 95 18.30 -7.57 29.81
C GLY A 95 19.10 -6.92 28.66
N PHE A 96 19.48 -7.68 27.64
CA PHE A 96 20.18 -7.14 26.47
C PHE A 96 19.28 -6.15 25.70
N ASP A 97 19.74 -4.90 25.55
CA ASP A 97 18.95 -3.80 24.97
C ASP A 97 19.68 -3.01 23.87
N ASN A 98 20.82 -3.52 23.37
CA ASN A 98 21.57 -2.83 22.33
C ASN A 98 20.79 -2.84 21.01
N LYS A 99 20.22 -1.68 20.66
CA LYS A 99 19.31 -1.52 19.51
C LYS A 99 19.92 -1.95 18.18
N ALA A 100 21.18 -1.60 17.93
CA ALA A 100 21.84 -1.92 16.66
C ALA A 100 22.10 -3.43 16.52
N ALA A 101 22.51 -4.11 17.60
CA ALA A 101 22.62 -5.57 17.62
C ALA A 101 21.26 -6.26 17.48
N MET A 102 20.21 -5.77 18.15
CA MET A 102 18.85 -6.31 18.01
C MET A 102 18.33 -6.17 16.57
N TYR A 103 18.59 -5.03 15.92
CA TYR A 103 18.24 -4.83 14.51
C TYR A 103 18.98 -5.80 13.58
N MET A 104 20.29 -5.97 13.79
CA MET A 104 21.10 -6.91 13.00
C MET A 104 20.62 -8.35 13.21
N ALA A 105 20.35 -8.75 14.45
CA ALA A 105 19.78 -10.04 14.80
C ALA A 105 18.44 -10.29 14.08
N ALA A 106 17.54 -9.32 14.09
CA ALA A 106 16.28 -9.38 13.35
C ALA A 106 16.52 -9.56 11.85
N GLY A 107 17.37 -8.72 11.25
CA GLY A 107 17.70 -8.80 9.83
C GLY A 107 18.32 -10.15 9.41
N MET A 108 19.12 -10.77 10.28
CA MET A 108 19.65 -12.12 10.07
C MET A 108 18.53 -13.17 10.12
N SER A 109 17.68 -13.13 11.15
CA SER A 109 16.58 -14.08 11.32
C SER A 109 15.54 -14.02 10.19
N MET A 110 15.37 -12.85 9.56
CA MET A 110 14.39 -12.65 8.50
C MET A 110 14.75 -13.30 7.16
N LYS A 111 16.03 -13.67 6.95
CA LYS A 111 16.48 -14.29 5.70
C LYS A 111 15.95 -15.72 5.53
N ASP A 112 15.75 -16.43 6.63
CA ASP A 112 15.30 -17.82 6.62
C ASP A 112 13.79 -17.89 6.93
N SER A 113 13.03 -18.61 6.10
CA SER A 113 11.56 -18.59 6.08
C SER A 113 10.90 -19.15 7.34
N ASP A 114 11.59 -20.06 8.03
CA ASP A 114 11.01 -20.85 9.11
C ASP A 114 11.12 -20.14 10.47
N ASN A 115 11.85 -19.02 10.52
CA ASN A 115 12.22 -18.34 11.76
C ASN A 115 11.48 -17.02 11.98
N SER A 116 10.17 -17.09 12.20
CA SER A 116 9.45 -15.93 12.79
C SER A 116 9.67 -15.81 14.31
N THR A 117 10.20 -16.85 14.96
CA THR A 117 10.33 -16.91 16.42
C THR A 117 11.37 -15.93 16.94
N ILE A 118 12.57 -15.88 16.36
CA ILE A 118 13.59 -14.92 16.80
C ILE A 118 13.12 -13.48 16.58
N LEU A 119 12.52 -13.17 15.42
CA LEU A 119 11.94 -11.86 15.16
C LEU A 119 10.86 -11.49 16.20
N ARG A 120 9.97 -12.42 16.54
CA ARG A 120 8.93 -12.20 17.57
C ARG A 120 9.53 -11.94 18.94
N LEU A 121 10.52 -12.74 19.36
CA LEU A 121 11.21 -12.53 20.64
C LEU A 121 11.86 -11.15 20.70
N LEU A 122 12.53 -10.72 19.62
CA LEU A 122 13.15 -9.40 19.55
C LEU A 122 12.10 -8.27 19.64
N LEU A 123 10.97 -8.39 18.94
CA LEU A 123 9.87 -7.42 19.00
C LEU A 123 9.23 -7.37 20.40
N GLU A 124 9.04 -8.51 21.05
CA GLU A 124 8.54 -8.63 22.42
C GLU A 124 9.48 -7.99 23.45
N HIS A 125 10.78 -7.95 23.17
CA HIS A 125 11.81 -7.33 24.01
C HIS A 125 12.20 -5.91 23.56
N GLY A 126 11.36 -5.23 22.79
CA GLY A 126 11.49 -3.80 22.53
C GLY A 126 12.28 -3.42 21.28
N LEU A 127 12.53 -4.36 20.35
CA LEU A 127 12.98 -3.99 19.00
C LEU A 127 11.96 -3.06 18.35
N ASP A 128 12.39 -1.86 17.93
CA ASP A 128 11.57 -0.96 17.14
C ASP A 128 11.45 -1.47 15.69
N PRO A 129 10.26 -1.92 15.23
CA PRO A 129 10.09 -2.41 13.86
C PRO A 129 10.23 -1.31 12.81
N ASN A 130 10.28 -0.04 13.22
CA ASN A 130 10.48 1.12 12.36
C ASN A 130 11.93 1.60 12.36
N MET A 131 12.85 0.93 13.03
CA MET A 131 14.26 1.31 13.01
C MET A 131 14.82 1.30 11.56
N ASP A 132 15.68 2.26 11.25
CA ASP A 132 16.29 2.46 9.94
C ASP A 132 17.77 2.82 10.10
N LEU A 133 18.62 1.79 10.16
CA LEU A 133 20.05 1.98 10.37
C LEU A 133 20.78 2.61 9.17
N GLY A 134 20.14 2.71 8.00
CA GLY A 134 20.69 3.43 6.85
C GLY A 134 20.68 4.95 7.09
N VAL A 135 19.67 5.46 7.82
CA VAL A 135 19.60 6.86 8.25
C VAL A 135 20.54 7.14 9.43
N GLU A 136 20.84 6.12 10.25
CA GLU A 136 21.75 6.23 11.39
C GLU A 136 23.24 6.03 11.02
N GLY A 137 23.55 5.75 9.74
CA GLY A 137 24.94 5.62 9.24
C GLY A 137 25.69 4.39 9.74
N LEU A 138 24.99 3.41 10.32
CA LEU A 138 25.58 2.24 10.99
C LEU A 138 25.87 1.07 10.05
N VAL A 139 25.18 0.98 8.91
CA VAL A 139 25.36 -0.09 7.92
C VAL A 139 25.00 0.42 6.53
N ASP A 140 25.78 0.05 5.50
CA ASP A 140 25.33 0.09 4.10
C ASP A 140 24.21 -0.95 3.90
N SER A 141 23.04 -0.67 4.46
CA SER A 141 21.94 -1.64 4.49
C SER A 141 21.35 -1.79 3.09
N ILE A 142 21.53 -2.98 2.53
CA ILE A 142 20.88 -3.43 1.28
C ILE A 142 19.34 -3.40 1.42
N PHE A 143 18.82 -3.44 2.66
CA PHE A 143 17.38 -3.49 2.95
C PHE A 143 16.94 -2.27 3.77
N PRO A 144 16.11 -1.39 3.19
CA PRO A 144 15.86 -0.09 3.79
C PRO A 144 14.75 -0.06 4.87
N ASN A 145 13.99 -1.14 5.08
CA ASN A 145 13.21 -1.39 6.32
C ASN A 145 12.77 -2.87 6.43
N PHE A 146 12.35 -3.31 7.63
CA PHE A 146 11.95 -4.71 7.85
C PHE A 146 10.73 -5.15 7.02
N LEU A 147 9.72 -4.30 6.81
CA LEU A 147 8.57 -4.66 5.96
C LEU A 147 8.98 -4.93 4.52
N THR A 148 9.91 -4.16 3.96
CA THR A 148 10.45 -4.38 2.61
C THR A 148 11.30 -5.63 2.54
N ALA A 149 12.06 -5.95 3.60
CA ALA A 149 12.79 -7.21 3.70
C ALA A 149 11.82 -8.41 3.67
N ALA A 150 10.76 -8.38 4.47
CA ALA A 150 9.73 -9.42 4.46
C ALA A 150 9.11 -9.59 3.06
N VAL A 151 8.86 -8.50 2.32
CA VAL A 151 8.35 -8.54 0.94
C VAL A 151 9.35 -9.17 -0.03
N ILE A 152 10.64 -8.85 0.10
CA ILE A 152 11.69 -9.37 -0.78
C ILE A 152 11.87 -10.88 -0.57
N PHE A 153 11.84 -11.33 0.69
CA PHE A 153 11.97 -12.74 1.03
C PHE A 153 10.67 -13.52 0.89
N GLY A 154 9.51 -12.85 0.82
CA GLY A 154 8.21 -13.49 0.66
C GLY A 154 7.59 -14.00 1.96
N HIS A 155 8.06 -13.54 3.12
CA HIS A 155 7.67 -14.04 4.44
C HIS A 155 6.46 -13.27 5.02
N ILE A 156 5.25 -13.75 4.71
CA ILE A 156 4.00 -13.09 5.13
C ILE A 156 3.86 -13.07 6.66
N ASP A 157 4.24 -14.15 7.35
CA ASP A 157 4.12 -14.24 8.81
C ASP A 157 5.04 -13.24 9.53
N GLN A 158 6.23 -12.97 8.98
CA GLN A 158 7.12 -11.92 9.48
C GLN A 158 6.52 -10.53 9.26
N ALA A 159 5.92 -10.28 8.08
CA ALA A 159 5.21 -9.03 7.83
C ALA A 159 4.02 -8.82 8.78
N ILE A 160 3.27 -9.89 9.09
CA ILE A 160 2.19 -9.86 10.09
C ILE A 160 2.76 -9.50 11.47
N ALA A 161 3.81 -10.21 11.92
CA ALA A 161 4.42 -9.96 13.22
C ALA A 161 4.91 -8.51 13.37
N LEU A 162 5.58 -7.97 12.35
CA LEU A 162 6.02 -6.58 12.31
C LEU A 162 4.84 -5.60 12.42
N LEU A 163 3.79 -5.79 11.64
CA LEU A 163 2.61 -4.91 11.65
C LEU A 163 1.83 -5.02 12.98
N ASP A 164 1.78 -6.20 13.59
CA ASP A 164 1.15 -6.41 14.90
C ASP A 164 1.92 -5.70 16.03
N HIS A 165 3.23 -5.49 15.86
CA HIS A 165 4.09 -4.73 16.78
C HIS A 165 4.29 -3.26 16.38
N GLY A 166 3.47 -2.72 15.48
CA GLY A 166 3.46 -1.28 15.18
C GLY A 166 4.39 -0.84 14.04
N ALA A 167 4.84 -1.75 13.17
CA ALA A 167 5.52 -1.36 11.94
C ALA A 167 4.64 -0.44 11.09
N ASN A 168 5.20 0.68 10.65
CA ASN A 168 4.53 1.64 9.80
C ASN A 168 4.49 1.14 8.35
N VAL A 169 3.33 0.64 7.94
CA VAL A 169 3.06 0.16 6.58
C VAL A 169 3.32 1.21 5.48
N ASN A 170 3.38 2.49 5.85
CA ASN A 170 3.62 3.62 4.96
C ASN A 170 5.05 4.17 5.01
N LYS A 171 5.96 3.56 5.79
CA LYS A 171 7.36 4.02 5.86
C LYS A 171 8.05 3.78 4.53
N THR A 172 8.24 4.86 3.77
CA THR A 172 8.91 4.83 2.47
C THR A 172 10.41 4.66 2.63
N VAL A 173 11.03 4.11 1.59
CA VAL A 173 12.45 3.84 1.55
C VAL A 173 13.09 4.49 0.34
N VAL A 174 14.32 4.96 0.49
CA VAL A 174 15.15 5.42 -0.63
C VAL A 174 15.99 4.24 -1.08
N ILE A 175 15.81 3.80 -2.32
CA ILE A 175 16.67 2.77 -2.91
C ILE A 175 17.95 3.40 -3.48
N PRO A 176 19.04 2.64 -3.72
CA PRO A 176 20.31 3.19 -4.20
C PRO A 176 20.24 4.03 -5.49
N SER A 177 19.20 3.85 -6.31
CA SER A 177 18.94 4.69 -7.47
C SER A 177 18.35 6.08 -7.15
N GLY A 178 18.21 6.43 -5.87
CA GLY A 178 17.62 7.69 -5.40
C GLY A 178 16.09 7.74 -5.46
N HIS A 179 15.43 6.66 -5.88
CA HIS A 179 13.97 6.62 -5.90
C HIS A 179 13.39 6.32 -4.52
N VAL A 180 12.33 7.05 -4.17
CA VAL A 180 11.50 6.76 -3.00
C VAL A 180 10.44 5.75 -3.37
N LEU A 181 10.37 4.63 -2.65
CA LEU A 181 9.38 3.57 -2.84
C LEU A 181 8.63 3.30 -1.54
N SER A 182 7.32 3.10 -1.65
CA SER A 182 6.50 2.62 -0.54
C SER A 182 6.66 1.09 -0.37
N PRO A 183 6.43 0.53 0.82
CA PRO A 183 6.35 -0.92 1.00
C PRO A 183 5.33 -1.57 0.05
N LEU A 184 4.22 -0.87 -0.22
CA LEU A 184 3.20 -1.31 -1.17
C LEU A 184 3.74 -1.42 -2.61
N ALA A 185 4.57 -0.48 -3.07
CA ALA A 185 5.20 -0.57 -4.40
C ALA A 185 6.12 -1.80 -4.52
N PHE A 186 6.82 -2.18 -3.45
CA PHE A 186 7.61 -3.41 -3.43
C PHE A 186 6.77 -4.67 -3.60
N THR A 187 5.57 -4.73 -3.00
CA THR A 187 4.67 -5.88 -3.20
C THR A 187 4.31 -6.07 -4.67
N VAL A 188 4.10 -4.96 -5.39
CA VAL A 188 3.80 -4.97 -6.82
C VAL A 188 5.00 -5.42 -7.65
N LYS A 189 6.18 -4.88 -7.37
CA LYS A 189 7.44 -5.24 -8.03
C LYS A 189 7.78 -6.73 -7.86
N CYS A 190 7.54 -7.28 -6.66
CA CYS A 190 7.82 -8.68 -6.36
C CYS A 190 6.67 -9.62 -6.75
N GLY A 191 5.49 -9.10 -7.10
CA GLY A 191 4.30 -9.91 -7.36
C GLY A 191 3.70 -10.57 -6.11
N ALA A 192 3.99 -10.03 -4.93
CA ALA A 192 3.55 -10.55 -3.65
C ALA A 192 2.08 -10.14 -3.37
N HIS A 193 1.14 -10.81 -4.05
CA HIS A 193 -0.29 -10.48 -4.00
C HIS A 193 -0.88 -10.51 -2.58
N ASP A 194 -0.55 -11.52 -1.79
CA ASP A 194 -1.06 -11.64 -0.42
C ASP A 194 -0.48 -10.57 0.52
N MET A 195 0.78 -10.16 0.31
CA MET A 195 1.35 -9.01 1.02
C MET A 195 0.73 -7.68 0.59
N CYS A 196 0.45 -7.51 -0.70
CA CYS A 196 -0.27 -6.35 -1.22
C CYS A 196 -1.64 -6.22 -0.52
N ARG A 197 -2.39 -7.33 -0.44
CA ARG A 197 -3.65 -7.41 0.31
C ARG A 197 -3.46 -7.08 1.78
N LEU A 198 -2.47 -7.67 2.45
CA LEU A 198 -2.18 -7.43 3.86
C LEU A 198 -1.94 -5.95 4.12
N PHE A 199 -1.04 -5.31 3.35
CA PHE A 199 -0.67 -3.91 3.54
C PHE A 199 -1.87 -2.97 3.32
N LEU A 200 -2.65 -3.19 2.26
CA LEU A 200 -3.88 -2.42 2.02
C LEU A 200 -4.90 -2.58 3.15
N SER A 201 -5.04 -3.80 3.68
CA SER A 201 -5.95 -4.09 4.81
C SER A 201 -5.46 -3.48 6.13
N ARG A 202 -4.16 -3.17 6.23
CA ARG A 202 -3.52 -2.54 7.39
C ARG A 202 -3.30 -1.04 7.21
N GLY A 203 -3.98 -0.41 6.24
CA GLY A 203 -3.99 1.05 6.09
C GLY A 203 -2.86 1.63 5.24
N ALA A 204 -2.30 0.85 4.30
CA ALA A 204 -1.38 1.40 3.31
C ALA A 204 -2.06 2.49 2.47
N ILE A 205 -1.45 3.66 2.41
CA ILE A 205 -1.90 4.83 1.67
C ILE A 205 -1.29 4.78 0.27
N LEU A 206 -2.14 4.98 -0.73
CA LEU A 206 -1.72 4.96 -2.12
C LEU A 206 -1.30 6.35 -2.55
N THR A 207 -0.08 6.46 -3.06
CA THR A 207 0.40 7.67 -3.72
C THR A 207 0.13 7.61 -5.22
N THR A 208 0.21 8.77 -5.88
CA THR A 208 0.19 8.88 -7.34
C THR A 208 1.27 8.02 -8.01
N ASN A 209 2.43 7.87 -7.37
CA ASN A 209 3.52 7.04 -7.88
C ASN A 209 3.20 5.55 -7.76
N ASP A 210 2.52 5.12 -6.70
CA ASP A 210 2.12 3.71 -6.55
C ASP A 210 1.12 3.30 -7.65
N VAL A 211 0.16 4.17 -7.97
CA VAL A 211 -0.80 3.94 -9.06
C VAL A 211 -0.08 3.80 -10.41
N LEU A 212 0.86 4.71 -10.69
CA LEU A 212 1.68 4.62 -11.91
C LEU A 212 2.52 3.35 -11.94
N HIS A 213 3.15 2.99 -10.82
CA HIS A 213 3.97 1.79 -10.68
C HIS A 213 3.14 0.53 -10.92
N LEU A 214 1.93 0.45 -10.33
CA LEU A 214 0.97 -0.62 -10.56
C LEU A 214 0.67 -0.81 -12.05
N PHE A 215 0.29 0.26 -12.75
CA PHE A 215 0.01 0.16 -14.18
C PHE A 215 1.23 -0.33 -14.98
N ARG A 216 2.43 0.21 -14.70
CA ARG A 216 3.65 -0.21 -15.39
C ARG A 216 3.92 -1.71 -15.21
N GLN A 217 3.93 -2.19 -13.97
CA GLN A 217 4.24 -3.59 -13.68
C GLN A 217 3.15 -4.55 -14.18
N CYS A 218 1.87 -4.25 -13.91
CA CYS A 218 0.78 -5.14 -14.29
C CYS A 218 0.57 -5.20 -15.81
N LEU A 219 0.67 -4.07 -16.53
CA LEU A 219 0.58 -4.07 -17.98
C LEU A 219 1.80 -4.73 -18.62
N GLY A 220 3.01 -4.50 -18.09
CA GLY A 220 4.22 -5.20 -18.51
C GLY A 220 4.12 -6.70 -18.34
N ALA A 221 3.64 -7.17 -17.19
CA ALA A 221 3.36 -8.58 -16.93
C ALA A 221 2.34 -9.18 -17.92
N CYS A 222 1.27 -8.44 -18.25
CA CYS A 222 0.29 -8.89 -19.23
C CYS A 222 0.86 -9.01 -20.66
N LYS A 223 1.98 -8.34 -20.96
CA LYS A 223 2.72 -8.44 -22.22
C LYS A 223 3.87 -9.47 -22.16
N GLY A 224 4.07 -10.14 -21.02
CA GLY A 224 5.17 -11.07 -20.82
C GLY A 224 6.55 -10.40 -20.62
N LEU A 225 6.56 -9.09 -20.32
CA LEU A 225 7.80 -8.32 -20.14
C LEU A 225 8.29 -8.29 -18.68
N HIS A 226 7.51 -8.83 -17.74
CA HIS A 226 7.86 -8.80 -16.32
C HIS A 226 8.53 -10.12 -15.90
N PRO A 227 9.72 -10.10 -15.28
CA PRO A 227 10.48 -11.32 -14.98
C PRO A 227 9.82 -12.22 -13.94
N LYS A 228 9.11 -11.64 -12.96
CA LYS A 228 8.53 -12.37 -11.81
C LYS A 228 7.00 -12.44 -11.75
N LEU A 229 6.30 -11.60 -12.51
CA LEU A 229 4.86 -11.36 -12.32
C LEU A 229 4.12 -11.95 -13.51
N SER A 230 3.34 -13.01 -13.28
CA SER A 230 2.49 -13.57 -14.33
C SER A 230 1.30 -12.66 -14.61
N ARG A 231 0.68 -12.83 -15.79
CA ARG A 231 -0.55 -12.13 -16.16
C ARG A 231 -1.67 -12.30 -15.12
N ASP A 232 -1.88 -13.51 -14.61
CA ASP A 232 -2.98 -13.79 -13.68
C ASP A 232 -2.73 -13.14 -12.31
N VAL A 233 -1.49 -13.20 -11.81
CA VAL A 233 -1.12 -12.51 -10.57
C VAL A 233 -1.19 -10.99 -10.76
N ALA A 234 -0.79 -10.47 -11.93
CA ALA A 234 -0.92 -9.05 -12.24
C ALA A 234 -2.37 -8.58 -12.20
N VAL A 235 -3.30 -9.33 -12.82
CA VAL A 235 -4.74 -9.01 -12.82
C VAL A 235 -5.30 -9.09 -11.41
N LYS A 236 -4.97 -10.13 -10.62
CA LYS A 236 -5.39 -10.25 -9.22
C LYS A 236 -4.90 -9.07 -8.38
N MET A 237 -3.61 -8.76 -8.47
CA MET A 237 -2.99 -7.66 -7.74
C MET A 237 -3.58 -6.30 -8.13
N PHE A 238 -3.79 -6.07 -9.42
CA PHE A 238 -4.46 -4.85 -9.91
C PHE A 238 -5.89 -4.72 -9.36
N THR A 239 -6.62 -5.83 -9.32
CA THR A 239 -7.98 -5.89 -8.76
C THR A 239 -7.98 -5.54 -7.27
N THR A 240 -7.13 -6.19 -6.47
CA THR A 240 -6.99 -5.94 -5.03
C THR A 240 -6.61 -4.49 -4.75
N PHE A 241 -5.66 -3.96 -5.51
CA PHE A 241 -5.16 -2.60 -5.34
C PHE A 241 -6.25 -1.56 -5.51
N LEU A 242 -7.09 -1.68 -6.56
CA LEU A 242 -8.21 -0.75 -6.75
C LEU A 242 -9.36 -1.01 -5.78
N HIS A 243 -9.65 -2.27 -5.44
CA HIS A 243 -10.79 -2.63 -4.58
C HIS A 243 -10.58 -2.22 -3.12
N LEU A 244 -9.41 -2.55 -2.56
CA LEU A 244 -9.07 -2.26 -1.17
C LEU A 244 -8.44 -0.87 -1.02
N GLY A 245 -7.50 -0.53 -1.91
CA GLY A 245 -6.77 0.73 -1.84
C GLY A 245 -7.57 1.97 -2.21
N LYS A 246 -8.59 1.81 -3.07
CA LYS A 246 -9.51 2.87 -3.49
C LYS A 246 -8.79 4.20 -3.81
N PRO A 247 -7.76 4.21 -4.68
CA PRO A 247 -7.03 5.42 -5.02
C PRO A 247 -7.93 6.48 -5.66
N ASP A 248 -7.53 7.75 -5.58
CA ASP A 248 -8.30 8.82 -6.22
C ASP A 248 -8.59 8.52 -7.71
N SER A 249 -9.84 8.67 -8.12
CA SER A 249 -10.29 8.28 -9.47
C SER A 249 -9.67 9.14 -10.56
N ASP A 250 -9.36 10.40 -10.29
CA ASP A 250 -8.73 11.28 -11.27
C ASP A 250 -7.25 10.94 -11.43
N VAL A 251 -6.57 10.54 -10.35
CA VAL A 251 -5.23 9.96 -10.41
C VAL A 251 -5.23 8.68 -11.24
N VAL A 252 -6.17 7.75 -11.00
CA VAL A 252 -6.30 6.51 -11.80
C VAL A 252 -6.55 6.83 -13.27
N ARG A 253 -7.42 7.79 -13.57
CA ARG A 253 -7.75 8.21 -14.94
C ARG A 253 -6.55 8.80 -15.65
N ASP A 254 -5.84 9.71 -15.00
CA ASP A 254 -4.63 10.35 -15.50
C ASP A 254 -3.58 9.29 -15.86
N LYS A 255 -3.21 8.43 -14.89
CA LYS A 255 -2.21 7.38 -15.12
C LYS A 255 -2.65 6.32 -16.11
N PHE A 256 -3.94 5.97 -16.15
CA PHE A 256 -4.44 5.05 -17.19
C PHE A 256 -4.27 5.64 -18.59
N ASN A 257 -4.47 6.96 -18.74
CA ASN A 257 -4.38 7.65 -20.02
C ASN A 257 -2.95 7.83 -20.53
N THR A 258 -1.93 7.81 -19.66
CA THR A 258 -0.53 7.88 -20.10
C THR A 258 -0.06 6.66 -20.89
N PHE A 259 -0.74 5.51 -20.79
CA PHE A 259 -0.40 4.32 -21.56
C PHE A 259 -1.15 4.28 -22.89
N ASN A 260 -0.46 4.01 -24.00
CA ASN A 260 -1.10 3.85 -25.30
C ASN A 260 -2.16 2.71 -25.24
N PRO A 261 -3.37 2.89 -25.82
CA PRO A 261 -4.39 1.84 -25.87
C PRO A 261 -3.91 0.47 -26.37
N SER A 262 -2.95 0.41 -27.30
CA SER A 262 -2.37 -0.84 -27.81
C SER A 262 -1.58 -1.64 -26.76
N TYR A 263 -1.08 -0.94 -25.74
CA TYR A 263 -0.33 -1.53 -24.64
C TYR A 263 -1.24 -2.05 -23.51
N ARG A 264 -2.51 -1.64 -23.50
CA ARG A 264 -3.43 -1.94 -22.40
C ARG A 264 -3.99 -3.35 -22.53
N ASP A 265 -3.96 -4.07 -21.41
CA ASP A 265 -4.63 -5.37 -21.31
C ASP A 265 -6.17 -5.18 -21.28
N PRO A 266 -6.96 -6.02 -22.01
CA PRO A 266 -8.43 -5.91 -22.00
C PRO A 266 -9.06 -6.07 -20.62
N THR A 267 -8.52 -6.94 -19.76
CA THR A 267 -9.08 -7.21 -18.43
C THR A 267 -8.80 -6.04 -17.50
N ILE A 268 -7.54 -5.57 -17.43
CA ILE A 268 -7.15 -4.37 -16.67
C ILE A 268 -7.93 -3.14 -17.17
N THR A 269 -8.12 -3.02 -18.49
CA THR A 269 -8.93 -1.95 -19.09
C THR A 269 -10.37 -2.00 -18.59
N ASN A 270 -10.99 -3.18 -18.55
CA ASN A 270 -12.37 -3.32 -18.09
C ASN A 270 -12.51 -3.02 -16.59
N ILE A 271 -11.59 -3.53 -15.77
CA ILE A 271 -11.50 -3.22 -14.33
C ILE A 271 -11.41 -1.70 -14.13
N THR A 272 -10.47 -1.05 -14.82
CA THR A 272 -10.25 0.41 -14.69
C THR A 272 -11.49 1.20 -15.11
N LYS A 273 -12.14 0.83 -16.21
CA LYS A 273 -13.38 1.48 -16.66
C LYS A 273 -14.50 1.38 -15.62
N HIS A 274 -14.69 0.19 -15.05
CA HIS A 274 -15.70 0.00 -14.01
C HIS A 274 -15.37 0.78 -12.74
N TYR A 275 -14.10 0.77 -12.30
CA TYR A 275 -13.62 1.57 -11.19
C TYR A 275 -13.94 3.06 -11.36
N LEU A 276 -13.57 3.66 -12.51
CA LEU A 276 -13.82 5.06 -12.82
C LEU A 276 -15.30 5.42 -12.96
N GLN A 277 -16.16 4.44 -13.21
CA GLN A 277 -17.62 4.59 -13.25
C GLN A 277 -18.26 4.44 -11.86
N GLY A 278 -17.49 4.12 -10.82
CA GLY A 278 -18.02 3.77 -9.50
C GLY A 278 -18.84 2.48 -9.51
N ARG A 279 -18.57 1.58 -10.47
CA ARG A 279 -19.27 0.30 -10.61
C ARG A 279 -18.42 -0.84 -10.05
N PRO A 280 -19.03 -1.81 -9.35
CA PRO A 280 -18.34 -3.03 -8.96
C PRO A 280 -17.73 -3.76 -10.16
N PHE A 281 -16.48 -4.18 -10.02
CA PHE A 281 -15.72 -4.94 -11.02
C PHE A 281 -15.24 -6.30 -10.51
N CYS A 282 -15.30 -6.53 -9.21
CA CYS A 282 -14.93 -7.79 -8.57
C CYS A 282 -15.92 -8.13 -7.44
N CYS A 283 -15.85 -9.37 -6.97
CA CYS A 283 -16.53 -9.79 -5.75
C CYS A 283 -16.04 -8.95 -4.57
N PHE A 284 -16.95 -8.40 -3.78
CA PHE A 284 -16.60 -7.56 -2.65
C PHE A 284 -15.76 -8.29 -1.59
N VAL A 285 -15.97 -9.60 -1.43
CA VAL A 285 -15.37 -10.38 -0.34
C VAL A 285 -14.06 -11.04 -0.74
N CYS A 286 -13.98 -11.61 -1.95
CA CYS A 286 -12.83 -12.39 -2.39
C CYS A 286 -12.18 -11.89 -3.68
N GLU A 287 -12.67 -10.77 -4.23
CA GLU A 287 -12.12 -10.11 -5.42
C GLU A 287 -12.12 -10.95 -6.71
N ALA A 288 -12.82 -12.09 -6.72
CA ALA A 288 -13.07 -12.82 -7.96
C ALA A 288 -13.77 -11.92 -8.99
N LEU A 289 -13.27 -11.93 -10.23
CA LEU A 289 -13.81 -11.12 -11.33
C LEU A 289 -15.10 -11.69 -11.92
N THR A 290 -15.34 -12.99 -11.74
CA THR A 290 -16.50 -13.73 -12.27
C THR A 290 -17.18 -14.52 -11.15
N ALA A 291 -18.39 -15.01 -11.41
CA ALA A 291 -19.09 -15.90 -10.50
C ALA A 291 -18.66 -17.36 -10.77
N LYS A 292 -18.77 -18.23 -9.76
CA LYS A 292 -18.39 -19.65 -9.90
C LYS A 292 -19.19 -20.39 -10.97
N SER A 293 -20.44 -19.99 -11.19
CA SER A 293 -21.39 -20.67 -12.08
C SER A 293 -21.69 -19.92 -13.38
N ARG A 294 -21.13 -18.72 -13.59
CA ARG A 294 -21.34 -17.89 -14.78
C ARG A 294 -20.30 -16.77 -14.87
N ASP A 295 -20.11 -16.22 -16.07
CA ASP A 295 -19.12 -15.16 -16.30
C ASP A 295 -19.41 -13.84 -15.57
N LYS A 296 -20.68 -13.58 -15.20
CA LYS A 296 -21.10 -12.31 -14.59
C LYS A 296 -21.32 -12.42 -13.08
N LEU A 297 -20.79 -11.46 -12.33
CA LEU A 297 -21.03 -11.34 -10.88
C LEU A 297 -22.52 -11.14 -10.56
N HIS A 298 -22.89 -11.51 -9.33
CA HIS A 298 -24.21 -11.23 -8.76
C HIS A 298 -24.20 -9.82 -8.17
N MET A 299 -24.82 -8.88 -8.89
CA MET A 299 -24.96 -7.50 -8.44
C MET A 299 -26.03 -7.40 -7.35
N CYS A 300 -25.73 -6.66 -6.28
CA CYS A 300 -26.77 -6.25 -5.32
C CYS A 300 -27.75 -5.27 -6.00
N PRO A 301 -29.04 -5.23 -5.62
CA PRO A 301 -30.02 -4.29 -6.19
C PRO A 301 -29.60 -2.81 -6.13
N CYS A 302 -28.81 -2.41 -5.13
CA CYS A 302 -28.26 -1.05 -5.02
C CYS A 302 -27.13 -0.74 -6.04
N ARG A 303 -26.61 -1.77 -6.73
CA ARG A 303 -25.49 -1.74 -7.68
C ARG A 303 -24.16 -1.19 -7.16
N THR A 304 -24.00 -1.00 -5.86
CA THR A 304 -22.74 -0.54 -5.24
C THR A 304 -21.79 -1.67 -4.89
N VAL A 305 -22.28 -2.92 -4.83
CA VAL A 305 -21.47 -4.12 -4.54
C VAL A 305 -21.89 -5.30 -5.43
N ALA A 306 -20.96 -6.23 -5.62
CA ALA A 306 -21.15 -7.45 -6.39
C ALA A 306 -20.52 -8.65 -5.68
N TYR A 307 -21.03 -9.85 -5.97
CA TYR A 307 -20.60 -11.09 -5.34
C TYR A 307 -20.41 -12.22 -6.35
N CYS A 308 -19.41 -13.08 -6.14
CA CYS A 308 -19.20 -14.26 -6.98
C CYS A 308 -20.07 -15.46 -6.60
N SER A 309 -20.63 -15.47 -5.38
CA SER A 309 -21.48 -16.54 -4.86
C SER A 309 -22.42 -16.03 -3.75
N ARG A 310 -23.42 -16.84 -3.41
CA ARG A 310 -24.30 -16.60 -2.26
C ARG A 310 -23.53 -16.59 -0.94
N ASP A 311 -22.50 -17.42 -0.79
CA ASP A 311 -21.68 -17.46 0.43
C ASP A 311 -20.95 -16.13 0.64
N CYS A 312 -20.35 -15.58 -0.41
CA CYS A 312 -19.70 -14.27 -0.34
C CYS A 312 -20.71 -13.17 -0.03
N GLN A 313 -21.92 -13.25 -0.61
CA GLN A 313 -22.99 -12.32 -0.26
C GLN A 313 -23.31 -12.40 1.24
N LEU A 314 -23.55 -13.60 1.78
CA LEU A 314 -23.92 -13.80 3.19
C LEU A 314 -22.85 -13.33 4.16
N LYS A 315 -21.56 -13.55 3.85
CA LYS A 315 -20.42 -13.07 4.67
C LYS A 315 -20.46 -11.55 4.87
N HIS A 316 -20.66 -10.79 3.79
CA HIS A 316 -20.71 -9.32 3.85
C HIS A 316 -22.11 -8.76 4.16
N TRP A 317 -23.17 -9.56 4.03
CA TRP A 317 -24.55 -9.05 4.11
C TRP A 317 -24.88 -8.38 5.44
N ARG A 318 -24.31 -8.86 6.55
CA ARG A 318 -24.55 -8.30 7.89
C ARG A 318 -24.19 -6.82 7.97
N GLU A 319 -23.09 -6.42 7.32
CA GLU A 319 -22.62 -5.04 7.24
C GLU A 319 -23.34 -4.28 6.12
N HIS A 320 -23.42 -4.87 4.92
CA HIS A 320 -23.97 -4.20 3.75
C HIS A 320 -25.45 -3.84 3.88
N LYS A 321 -26.27 -4.68 4.51
CA LYS A 321 -27.73 -4.48 4.60
C LYS A 321 -28.11 -3.12 5.20
N VAL A 322 -27.26 -2.59 6.09
CA VAL A 322 -27.47 -1.29 6.74
C VAL A 322 -27.24 -0.13 5.77
N GLN A 323 -26.36 -0.32 4.79
CA GLN A 323 -25.95 0.67 3.79
C GLN A 323 -26.63 0.47 2.42
N CYS A 324 -27.45 -0.57 2.27
CA CYS A 324 -28.04 -0.95 0.99
C CYS A 324 -29.27 -0.10 0.67
N THR A 325 -29.15 0.83 -0.28
CA THR A 325 -30.20 1.81 -0.63
C THR A 325 -30.98 1.48 -1.92
N GLY A 326 -31.50 0.26 -2.12
CA GLY A 326 -32.29 -0.06 -3.33
C GLY A 326 -33.71 0.58 -3.32
N PRO A 327 -34.38 0.92 -4.45
CA PRO A 327 -34.06 0.66 -5.87
C PRO A 327 -33.61 1.89 -6.68
N LEU A 328 -33.05 1.64 -7.87
CA LEU A 328 -32.50 2.64 -8.81
C LEU A 328 -33.57 3.16 -9.78
N ASN A 329 -33.36 4.35 -10.37
CA ASN A 329 -34.26 4.89 -11.40
C ASN A 329 -34.19 4.10 -12.73
N GLU A 330 -35.04 4.41 -13.72
CA GLU A 330 -35.09 3.73 -15.03
C GLU A 330 -33.76 3.78 -15.82
N ARG A 331 -32.86 4.69 -15.45
CA ARG A 331 -31.49 4.81 -16.01
C ARG A 331 -30.43 4.05 -15.21
N GLY A 332 -30.82 3.37 -14.12
CA GLY A 332 -29.95 2.57 -13.26
C GLY A 332 -29.10 3.40 -12.28
N GLU A 333 -29.51 4.62 -11.97
CA GLU A 333 -28.81 5.54 -11.06
C GLU A 333 -29.43 5.47 -9.65
N SER A 334 -28.60 5.56 -8.61
CA SER A 334 -29.05 5.72 -7.22
C SER A 334 -29.30 7.19 -6.90
N GLU A 335 -30.12 7.49 -5.90
CA GLU A 335 -30.35 8.87 -5.45
C GLU A 335 -29.04 9.61 -5.11
N ALA A 336 -28.04 8.90 -4.60
CA ALA A 336 -26.71 9.43 -4.31
C ALA A 336 -25.94 9.85 -5.59
N MET A 337 -26.04 9.06 -6.67
CA MET A 337 -25.44 9.38 -7.96
C MET A 337 -26.10 10.59 -8.62
N VAL A 338 -27.42 10.71 -8.51
CA VAL A 338 -28.19 11.85 -9.05
C VAL A 338 -27.84 13.15 -8.32
N LYS A 339 -27.79 13.12 -6.97
CA LYS A 339 -27.47 14.31 -6.15
C LYS A 339 -26.06 14.87 -6.41
N LYS A 340 -25.07 14.01 -6.73
CA LYS A 340 -23.70 14.44 -7.04
C LYS A 340 -23.61 15.12 -8.41
N ARG A 341 -24.40 14.67 -9.39
CA ARG A 341 -24.48 15.21 -10.75
C ARG A 341 -25.21 16.56 -10.83
N SER A 342 -26.22 16.76 -9.98
CA SER A 342 -26.92 18.04 -9.85
C SER A 342 -26.07 19.13 -9.19
N LYS A 343 -25.07 18.77 -8.38
CA LYS A 343 -24.12 19.72 -7.78
C LYS A 343 -23.05 20.19 -8.78
N THR A 344 -22.75 19.41 -9.80
CA THR A 344 -21.77 19.74 -10.85
C THR A 344 -22.39 20.29 -12.14
N GLY A 345 -23.72 20.39 -12.22
CA GLY A 345 -24.44 20.73 -13.46
C GLY A 345 -25.09 22.11 -13.53
N LYS A 346 -24.80 23.05 -12.61
CA LYS A 346 -25.41 24.38 -12.64
C LYS A 346 -24.39 25.48 -12.99
N GLY A 347 -24.50 25.97 -14.23
CA GLY A 347 -23.78 27.12 -14.80
C GLY A 347 -22.83 26.68 -15.92
N THR A 348 -22.91 27.15 -17.16
CA THR A 348 -23.59 28.29 -17.79
C THR A 348 -23.68 27.99 -19.30
N LYS A 349 -24.86 28.07 -19.91
CA LYS A 349 -25.00 28.25 -21.38
C LYS A 349 -25.31 29.73 -21.60
N GLY A 350 -24.29 30.50 -21.98
CA GLY A 350 -24.44 31.79 -22.63
C GLY A 350 -24.12 31.60 -24.11
N GLY A 351 -25.09 31.89 -24.97
CA GLY A 351 -24.93 31.94 -26.42
C GLY A 351 -24.38 33.30 -26.87
N GLU A 352 -23.77 33.25 -28.04
CA GLU A 352 -23.13 34.27 -28.87
C GLU A 352 -23.67 35.71 -28.80
N ALA A 353 -22.75 36.67 -28.88
CA ALA A 353 -22.98 37.94 -29.56
C ALA A 353 -21.70 38.42 -30.24
N ASP A 354 -21.83 38.61 -31.55
CA ASP A 354 -20.92 39.21 -32.51
C ASP A 354 -20.80 40.74 -32.28
N VAL A 355 -19.75 41.30 -32.85
CA VAL A 355 -19.21 42.65 -32.68
C VAL A 355 -20.08 43.70 -33.40
N GLY A 356 -20.34 44.83 -32.75
CA GLY A 356 -20.96 46.02 -33.39
C GLY A 356 -20.83 47.27 -32.53
N VAL A 357 -20.17 48.28 -33.11
CA VAL A 357 -19.74 49.57 -32.57
C VAL A 357 -20.90 50.56 -32.30
N GLU A 358 -20.62 51.53 -31.42
CA GLU A 358 -21.29 52.81 -31.07
C GLU A 358 -22.11 53.46 -32.21
N GLU A 359 -23.14 54.31 -32.01
CA GLU A 359 -23.34 55.43 -31.08
C GLU A 359 -24.79 55.99 -31.26
N GLY A 360 -25.32 56.78 -30.31
CA GLY A 360 -26.16 57.94 -30.64
C GLY A 360 -27.70 57.88 -30.55
N ALA A 361 -28.22 58.34 -29.39
CA ALA A 361 -29.37 59.24 -29.13
C ALA A 361 -30.64 59.29 -30.02
N GLY A 362 -31.81 59.41 -29.37
CA GLY A 362 -32.96 60.16 -29.91
C GLY A 362 -34.35 59.66 -29.50
N ALA A 363 -35.16 60.56 -28.96
CA ALA A 363 -36.50 60.35 -28.40
C ALA A 363 -37.61 60.05 -29.44
N GLY A 364 -38.75 59.51 -28.97
CA GLY A 364 -39.99 59.49 -29.76
C GLY A 364 -41.12 58.65 -29.13
N VAL A 365 -42.31 59.24 -29.05
CA VAL A 365 -43.49 58.86 -28.26
C VAL A 365 -44.56 58.16 -29.14
N ALA A 366 -45.53 57.49 -28.48
CA ALA A 366 -46.88 57.11 -28.96
C ALA A 366 -46.95 55.94 -29.97
N GLU A 367 -47.99 55.10 -30.09
CA GLU A 367 -49.29 54.88 -29.43
C GLU A 367 -49.86 53.56 -30.01
N GLY A 368 -50.87 52.98 -29.35
CA GLY A 368 -51.93 52.18 -30.01
C GLY A 368 -51.66 50.66 -30.14
N ALA A 369 -52.32 49.78 -29.38
CA ALA A 369 -53.73 49.36 -29.42
C ALA A 369 -53.96 48.06 -30.22
N GLY A 370 -54.82 47.17 -29.68
CA GLY A 370 -55.44 46.05 -30.41
C GLY A 370 -55.03 44.66 -29.88
N ALA A 371 -55.62 44.16 -28.80
CA ALA A 371 -56.90 43.45 -28.73
C ALA A 371 -56.86 41.94 -29.13
N THR A 372 -57.13 41.12 -28.11
CA THR A 372 -58.05 39.96 -28.09
C THR A 372 -57.83 38.74 -29.00
N GLY A 373 -57.99 37.54 -28.41
CA GLY A 373 -58.46 36.38 -29.19
C GLY A 373 -58.22 35.01 -28.56
N LYS A 374 -59.12 34.59 -27.66
CA LYS A 374 -59.18 33.24 -27.07
C LYS A 374 -59.56 32.16 -28.10
N ASN A 375 -59.11 30.94 -27.80
CA ASN A 375 -59.82 29.66 -27.94
C ASN A 375 -60.31 29.17 -29.31
N GLY A 376 -59.78 27.99 -29.69
CA GLY A 376 -60.55 26.77 -29.43
C GLY A 376 -60.99 25.91 -30.63
N LYS A 377 -60.61 24.63 -30.50
CA LYS A 377 -61.39 23.41 -30.78
C LYS A 377 -61.43 22.79 -32.19
N LYS A 378 -61.13 21.48 -32.14
CA LYS A 378 -61.77 20.31 -32.78
C LYS A 378 -61.29 19.90 -34.17
N GLY A 379 -60.65 18.74 -34.20
CA GLY A 379 -60.74 17.74 -35.26
C GLY A 379 -60.72 16.34 -34.65
N LYS A 380 -61.80 15.58 -34.82
CA LYS A 380 -62.08 14.25 -34.25
C LYS A 380 -62.23 13.27 -35.42
N LYS A 381 -62.00 11.98 -35.15
CA LYS A 381 -62.22 10.76 -35.99
C LYS A 381 -60.93 10.28 -36.70
N GLY A 382 -60.61 9.00 -36.78
CA GLY A 382 -61.49 7.83 -36.78
C GLY A 382 -60.91 6.56 -36.15
N LYS A 383 -61.86 5.64 -35.92
CA LYS A 383 -61.81 4.33 -35.26
C LYS A 383 -61.57 3.23 -36.30
N LYS A 384 -61.05 2.08 -35.82
CA LYS A 384 -61.16 0.66 -36.29
C LYS A 384 -59.77 0.06 -36.57
N GLY A 385 -59.42 -1.15 -36.16
CA GLY A 385 -60.21 -2.20 -35.53
C GLY A 385 -59.31 -3.18 -34.76
N LYS A 386 -59.92 -3.83 -33.76
CA LYS A 386 -59.38 -4.97 -33.04
C LYS A 386 -59.43 -6.20 -33.94
N ASN A 387 -58.44 -7.08 -33.86
CA ASN A 387 -58.74 -8.51 -33.88
C ASN A 387 -57.81 -9.27 -32.94
N SER A 388 -58.43 -10.15 -32.18
CA SER A 388 -57.90 -10.95 -31.09
C SER A 388 -58.10 -12.43 -31.44
N ARG A 389 -57.09 -13.27 -31.19
CA ARG A 389 -57.16 -14.73 -30.92
C ARG A 389 -55.70 -15.19 -30.72
N GLY A 390 -55.27 -15.92 -29.70
CA GLY A 390 -55.99 -16.68 -28.70
C GLY A 390 -55.77 -18.18 -28.89
N LYS A 391 -54.94 -18.75 -27.98
CA LYS A 391 -54.89 -20.14 -27.48
C LYS A 391 -54.15 -21.26 -28.25
N LYS A 392 -53.15 -21.79 -27.54
CA LYS A 392 -52.96 -23.21 -27.09
C LYS A 392 -53.15 -24.32 -28.15
N LYS A 393 -52.07 -25.03 -28.43
CA LYS A 393 -51.82 -26.36 -27.84
C LYS A 393 -50.33 -26.62 -27.77
#